data_AF-V4HWE9-F1
#
_entry.id   AF-V4HWE9-F1
#
_cell.length_a   1.000
_cell.length_b   1.000
_cell.length_c   1.000
_cell.angle_alpha   90.00
_cell.angle_beta   90.00
_cell.angle_gamma   90.00
#
_symmetry.space_group_name_H-M   'P 1'
#
loop_
_entity.id
_entity.type
_entity.pdbx_description
1 polymer ?
#
loop_
_entity_poly.entity_id
_entity_poly.type
_entity_poly.pdbx_seq_one_letter_code
_entity_poly.pdbx_strand_id
1 'polypeptide(L)'
;MELLMRMKFGLVFGAVLLNITGCKTLDSVQSLGGSSPSNEQVQAAYSRAETAYQEAQQAMYLANTESLIDYDRTRVQQAQKEWQELEKNFADLKAKPFEALDSASFFSSQTVSGEIIELSQEVLALVGGAQAAKKLILSVLEPVRSHFAVLDKFAAQEHFPARYRKLSEAHKKYRAMLVDGKQPEVEAELADFNVQLTALEVSAVELYYLGEILSQLRAISASTKAKILPSVALDASNTSEYAKVYIRNNVRDYEQIEEKVRLAKLQLLRVESLYQEHISRKEALKSNQVEAQLLELESHLLALTEKVGLGDLRHLSFAEQLAAVKEKL
;
A
#
# COMPACT_ATOMS: atom_id res chain seq x y z
N MET A 1 23.82 -26.55 -22.47
CA MET A 1 23.34 -27.55 -21.50
C MET A 1 22.71 -26.76 -20.37
N GLU A 2 21.48 -27.12 -20.04
CA GLU A 2 20.52 -26.47 -19.13
C GLU A 2 19.68 -25.31 -19.67
N LEU A 3 18.37 -25.57 -19.62
CA LEU A 3 17.25 -24.87 -20.24
C LEU A 3 16.75 -23.75 -19.32
N LEU A 4 16.62 -22.54 -19.87
CA LEU A 4 15.83 -21.46 -19.28
C LEU A 4 14.39 -21.58 -19.81
N MET A 5 13.56 -22.28 -19.04
CA MET A 5 12.12 -22.43 -19.32
C MET A 5 11.41 -21.12 -18.98
N ARG A 6 11.09 -20.35 -20.02
CA ARG A 6 10.13 -19.24 -19.97
C ARG A 6 8.75 -19.79 -19.60
N MET A 7 8.37 -19.72 -18.32
CA MET A 7 6.96 -19.89 -17.92
C MET A 7 6.19 -18.63 -18.30
N LYS A 8 5.61 -18.67 -19.50
CA LYS A 8 4.47 -17.83 -19.85
C LYS A 8 3.31 -18.26 -18.95
N PHE A 9 2.99 -17.47 -17.93
CA PHE A 9 1.72 -17.59 -17.23
C PHE A 9 0.63 -17.17 -18.21
N GLY A 10 0.09 -18.14 -18.93
CA GLY A 10 -1.15 -17.98 -19.66
C GLY A 10 -2.26 -17.68 -18.66
N LEU A 11 -2.85 -16.50 -18.78
CA LEU A 11 -4.15 -16.14 -18.22
C LEU A 11 -5.16 -17.21 -18.65
N VAL A 12 -5.41 -18.18 -17.77
CA VAL A 12 -6.60 -19.02 -17.87
C VAL A 12 -7.76 -18.13 -17.46
N PHE A 13 -8.43 -17.56 -18.46
CA PHE A 13 -9.74 -16.96 -18.34
C PHE A 13 -10.71 -18.03 -17.83
N GLY A 14 -10.77 -18.19 -16.51
CA GLY A 14 -11.84 -18.89 -15.83
C GLY A 14 -13.07 -18.00 -15.82
N ALA A 15 -13.71 -17.84 -16.98
CA ALA A 15 -15.11 -17.45 -17.00
C ALA A 15 -15.86 -18.56 -16.25
N VAL A 16 -16.14 -18.31 -14.96
CA VAL A 16 -17.21 -19.03 -14.27
C VAL A 16 -18.49 -18.59 -14.94
N LEU A 17 -18.77 -19.22 -16.08
CA LEU A 17 -20.09 -19.28 -16.66
C LEU A 17 -20.94 -19.98 -15.60
N LEU A 18 -21.64 -19.17 -14.81
CA LEU A 18 -22.81 -19.59 -14.09
C LEU A 18 -23.77 -20.15 -15.14
N ASN A 19 -23.64 -21.46 -15.39
CA ASN A 19 -24.64 -22.23 -16.08
C ASN A 19 -25.85 -22.23 -15.15
N ILE A 20 -26.66 -21.18 -15.28
CA ILE A 20 -28.07 -21.16 -14.92
C ILE A 20 -28.73 -22.22 -15.80
N THR A 21 -28.59 -23.48 -15.41
CA THR A 21 -29.62 -24.45 -15.74
C THR A 21 -30.85 -23.95 -15.01
N GLY A 22 -31.73 -23.29 -15.75
CA GLY A 22 -33.10 -23.03 -15.33
C GLY A 22 -33.77 -24.35 -15.00
N CYS A 23 -33.69 -24.74 -13.74
CA CYS A 23 -34.52 -25.79 -13.19
C CYS A 23 -35.87 -25.16 -12.87
N LYS A 24 -36.79 -25.33 -13.84
CA LYS A 24 -38.24 -25.27 -13.73
C LYS A 24 -38.76 -24.56 -12.49
N THR A 25 -39.37 -23.41 -12.72
CA THR A 25 -40.53 -22.94 -11.97
C THR A 25 -41.34 -24.15 -11.49
N LEU A 26 -41.44 -24.30 -10.16
CA LEU A 26 -42.48 -25.11 -9.55
C LEU A 26 -43.80 -24.56 -10.10
N ASP A 27 -44.35 -25.27 -11.10
CA ASP A 27 -45.77 -25.17 -11.39
C ASP A 27 -46.47 -25.27 -10.04
N SER A 28 -47.25 -24.24 -9.77
CA SER A 28 -48.20 -24.15 -8.68
C SER A 28 -48.63 -25.53 -8.21
N VAL A 29 -48.36 -25.85 -6.94
CA VAL A 29 -49.12 -26.91 -6.27
C VAL A 29 -50.55 -26.38 -6.19
N GLN A 30 -51.30 -26.57 -7.28
CA GLN A 30 -52.73 -26.43 -7.32
C GLN A 30 -53.26 -27.42 -6.29
N SER A 31 -53.72 -26.86 -5.18
CA SER A 31 -54.61 -27.48 -4.20
C SER A 31 -55.91 -27.92 -4.89
N LEU A 32 -55.86 -28.97 -5.71
CA LEU A 32 -57.03 -29.70 -6.24
C LEU A 32 -56.64 -31.16 -6.51
N GLY A 33 -56.43 -31.95 -5.45
CA GLY A 33 -56.18 -33.39 -5.53
C GLY A 33 -55.45 -33.94 -4.30
N GLY A 34 -56.19 -34.53 -3.36
CA GLY A 34 -55.70 -34.97 -2.04
C GLY A 34 -54.79 -36.20 -2.05
N SER A 35 -53.50 -36.01 -2.33
CA SER A 35 -52.46 -36.95 -1.92
C SER A 35 -51.36 -36.17 -1.18
N SER A 36 -51.19 -36.48 0.10
CA SER A 36 -50.06 -35.98 0.91
C SER A 36 -48.73 -36.25 0.20
N PRO A 37 -47.76 -35.32 0.25
CA PRO A 37 -46.46 -35.52 -0.38
C PRO A 37 -45.79 -36.81 0.12
N SER A 38 -45.08 -37.52 -0.77
CA SER A 38 -44.38 -38.74 -0.39
C SER A 38 -43.19 -38.44 0.53
N ASN A 39 -42.82 -39.40 1.37
CA ASN A 39 -41.63 -39.27 2.25
C ASN A 39 -40.35 -38.96 1.45
N GLU A 40 -40.24 -39.49 0.23
CA GLU A 40 -39.12 -39.24 -0.69
C GLU A 40 -39.09 -37.77 -1.16
N GLN A 41 -40.25 -37.18 -1.45
CA GLN A 41 -40.37 -35.78 -1.86
C GLN A 41 -40.00 -34.83 -0.71
N VAL A 42 -40.48 -35.13 0.50
CA VAL A 42 -40.14 -34.40 1.72
C VAL A 42 -38.63 -34.47 1.99
N GLN A 43 -38.04 -35.67 1.94
CA GLN A 43 -36.60 -35.86 2.15
C GLN A 43 -35.77 -35.11 1.10
N ALA A 44 -36.17 -35.15 -0.18
CA ALA A 44 -35.48 -34.43 -1.24
C ALA A 44 -35.60 -32.90 -1.11
N ALA A 45 -36.71 -32.39 -0.57
CA ALA A 45 -36.87 -30.96 -0.26
C ALA A 45 -35.98 -30.53 0.90
N TYR A 46 -35.95 -31.32 1.99
CA TYR A 46 -35.05 -31.10 3.12
C TYR A 46 -33.58 -31.11 2.69
N SER A 47 -33.14 -32.13 1.94
CA SER A 47 -31.74 -32.25 1.53
C SER A 47 -31.29 -31.09 0.62
N ARG A 48 -32.17 -30.57 -0.25
CA ARG A 48 -31.85 -29.36 -1.05
C ARG A 48 -31.71 -28.12 -0.19
N ALA A 49 -32.60 -27.95 0.79
CA ALA A 49 -32.50 -26.84 1.75
C ALA A 49 -31.23 -26.94 2.61
N GLU A 50 -30.85 -28.14 3.04
CA GLU A 50 -29.61 -28.40 3.77
C GLU A 50 -28.36 -28.09 2.94
N THR A 51 -28.31 -28.49 1.66
CA THR A 51 -27.20 -28.11 0.77
C THR A 51 -27.11 -26.59 0.61
N ALA A 52 -28.22 -25.90 0.34
CA ALA A 52 -28.23 -24.46 0.18
C ALA A 52 -27.76 -23.73 1.46
N TYR A 53 -28.23 -24.21 2.62
CA TYR A 53 -27.79 -23.69 3.92
C TYR A 53 -26.28 -23.87 4.14
N GLN A 54 -25.73 -25.04 3.84
CA GLN A 54 -24.29 -25.32 3.97
C GLN A 54 -23.44 -24.43 3.05
N GLU A 55 -23.90 -24.18 1.82
CA GLU A 55 -23.24 -23.26 0.90
C GLU A 55 -23.23 -21.83 1.45
N ALA A 56 -24.37 -21.34 1.95
CA ALA A 56 -24.46 -20.03 2.59
C ALA A 56 -23.59 -19.92 3.85
N GLN A 57 -23.53 -20.98 4.67
CA GLN A 57 -22.66 -21.06 5.84
C GLN A 57 -21.19 -20.91 5.45
N GLN A 58 -20.75 -21.64 4.42
CA GLN A 58 -19.39 -21.56 3.91
C GLN A 58 -19.07 -20.17 3.36
N ALA A 59 -20.02 -19.53 2.67
CA ALA A 59 -19.87 -18.17 2.17
C ALA A 59 -19.71 -17.15 3.32
N MET A 60 -20.51 -17.26 4.38
CA MET A 60 -20.37 -16.40 5.57
C MET A 60 -19.04 -16.62 6.29
N TYR A 61 -18.58 -17.86 6.39
CA TYR A 61 -17.25 -18.17 6.91
C TYR A 61 -16.14 -17.52 6.06
N LEU A 62 -16.23 -17.62 4.73
CA LEU A 62 -15.31 -16.95 3.81
C LEU A 62 -15.37 -15.43 3.97
N ALA A 63 -16.56 -14.85 4.12
CA ALA A 63 -16.73 -13.40 4.31
C ALA A 63 -15.98 -12.87 5.53
N ASN A 64 -16.00 -13.64 6.62
CA ASN A 64 -15.29 -13.30 7.85
C ASN A 64 -13.76 -13.49 7.72
N THR A 65 -13.32 -14.66 7.25
CA THR A 65 -11.88 -14.97 7.10
C THR A 65 -11.18 -14.03 6.12
N GLU A 66 -11.87 -13.61 5.06
CA GLU A 66 -11.36 -12.67 4.07
C GLU A 66 -11.54 -11.20 4.43
N SER A 67 -12.13 -10.90 5.60
CA SER A 67 -12.43 -9.55 6.08
C SER A 67 -13.19 -8.70 5.05
N LEU A 68 -14.21 -9.28 4.40
CA LEU A 68 -14.95 -8.61 3.33
C LEU A 68 -15.65 -7.33 3.80
N ILE A 69 -15.92 -7.22 5.10
CA ILE A 69 -16.51 -6.01 5.72
C ILE A 69 -15.66 -4.76 5.52
N ASP A 70 -14.34 -4.91 5.34
CA ASP A 70 -13.44 -3.79 5.08
C ASP A 70 -13.65 -3.21 3.68
N TYR A 71 -14.14 -4.02 2.73
CA TYR A 71 -14.30 -3.67 1.31
C TYR A 71 -15.73 -3.25 0.98
N ASP A 72 -16.73 -3.96 1.50
CA ASP A 72 -18.15 -3.68 1.24
C ASP A 72 -18.96 -3.94 2.51
N ARG A 73 -18.93 -2.97 3.42
CA ARG A 73 -19.63 -3.06 4.71
C ARG A 73 -21.13 -3.26 4.54
N THR A 74 -21.74 -2.58 3.57
CA THR A 74 -23.19 -2.60 3.37
C THR A 74 -23.67 -4.01 3.01
N ARG A 75 -23.07 -4.64 1.99
CA ARG A 75 -23.47 -6.01 1.60
C ARG A 75 -23.17 -7.03 2.68
N VAL A 76 -22.05 -6.90 3.40
CA VAL A 76 -21.70 -7.84 4.47
C VAL A 76 -22.64 -7.71 5.66
N GLN A 77 -23.03 -6.49 6.06
CA GLN A 77 -24.01 -6.29 7.13
C GLN A 77 -25.40 -6.81 6.75
N GLN A 78 -25.81 -6.62 5.49
CA GLN A 78 -27.05 -7.22 4.98
C GLN A 78 -26.95 -8.75 4.99
N ALA A 79 -25.84 -9.33 4.51
CA ALA A 79 -25.64 -10.78 4.53
C ALA A 79 -25.68 -11.35 5.96
N GLN A 80 -25.11 -10.65 6.95
CA GLN A 80 -25.19 -11.04 8.35
C GLN A 80 -26.62 -11.05 8.89
N LYS A 81 -27.45 -10.08 8.48
CA LYS A 81 -28.86 -10.02 8.86
C LYS A 81 -29.64 -11.19 8.26
N GLU A 82 -29.51 -11.41 6.95
CA GLU A 82 -30.20 -12.51 6.26
C GLU A 82 -29.68 -13.88 6.74
N TRP A 83 -28.40 -13.98 7.11
CA TRP A 83 -27.82 -15.19 7.71
C TRP A 83 -28.46 -15.54 9.07
N GLN A 84 -28.72 -14.55 9.94
CA GLN A 84 -29.35 -14.80 11.24
C GLN A 84 -30.78 -15.34 11.09
N GLU A 85 -31.52 -14.82 10.10
CA GLU A 85 -32.86 -15.30 9.77
C GLU A 85 -32.81 -16.73 9.19
N LEU A 86 -31.89 -16.97 8.26
CA LEU A 86 -31.64 -18.29 7.69
C LEU A 86 -31.24 -19.34 8.74
N GLU A 87 -30.36 -19.01 9.69
CA GLU A 87 -29.96 -19.91 10.79
C GLU A 87 -31.16 -20.34 11.63
N LYS A 88 -32.04 -19.40 11.97
CA LYS A 88 -33.25 -19.69 12.72
C LYS A 88 -34.20 -20.58 11.93
N ASN A 89 -34.50 -20.21 10.69
CA ASN A 89 -35.46 -20.94 9.85
C ASN A 89 -34.96 -22.36 9.54
N PHE A 90 -33.66 -22.53 9.30
CA PHE A 90 -33.07 -23.85 9.08
C PHE A 90 -33.04 -24.70 10.36
N ALA A 91 -32.79 -24.11 11.53
CA ALA A 91 -32.87 -24.83 12.80
C ALA A 91 -34.30 -25.39 13.06
N ASP A 92 -35.32 -24.59 12.74
CA ASP A 92 -36.73 -25.00 12.84
C ASP A 92 -37.05 -26.16 11.88
N LEU A 93 -36.63 -26.05 10.60
CA LEU A 93 -36.79 -27.13 9.62
C LEU A 93 -36.02 -28.41 10.03
N LYS A 94 -34.82 -28.27 10.60
CA LYS A 94 -34.02 -29.40 11.09
C LYS A 94 -34.68 -30.12 12.25
N ALA A 95 -35.36 -29.39 13.14
CA ALA A 95 -36.14 -29.98 14.22
C ALA A 95 -37.38 -30.73 13.70
N LYS A 96 -37.92 -30.30 12.55
CA LYS A 96 -39.13 -30.87 11.96
C LYS A 96 -39.01 -31.06 10.43
N PRO A 97 -38.23 -32.06 9.97
CA PRO A 97 -37.95 -32.22 8.54
C PRO A 97 -39.20 -32.49 7.67
N PHE A 98 -40.29 -32.98 8.28
CA PHE A 98 -41.54 -33.26 7.58
C PHE A 98 -42.31 -32.00 7.16
N GLU A 99 -42.02 -30.84 7.76
CA GLU A 99 -42.63 -29.55 7.41
C GLU A 99 -41.94 -28.91 6.16
N ALA A 100 -40.98 -29.58 5.52
CA ALA A 100 -40.20 -29.02 4.39
C ALA A 100 -41.08 -28.53 3.22
N LEU A 101 -42.19 -29.22 2.95
CA LEU A 101 -43.12 -28.89 1.88
C LEU A 101 -44.35 -28.11 2.38
N ASP A 102 -44.44 -27.84 3.69
CA ASP A 102 -45.49 -27.00 4.24
C ASP A 102 -45.30 -25.56 3.80
N SER A 103 -46.40 -24.81 3.74
CA SER A 103 -46.38 -23.39 3.41
C SER A 103 -45.59 -22.63 4.49
N ALA A 104 -44.62 -21.83 4.05
CA ALA A 104 -43.79 -21.00 4.91
C ALA A 104 -44.61 -19.94 5.68
N SER A 105 -45.73 -19.48 5.12
CA SER A 105 -46.62 -18.50 5.73
C SER A 105 -48.01 -18.56 5.11
N PHE A 106 -49.04 -18.23 5.90
CA PHE A 106 -50.43 -18.14 5.44
C PHE A 106 -50.66 -17.27 4.19
N PHE A 107 -49.74 -16.34 3.90
CA PHE A 107 -49.83 -15.44 2.74
C PHE A 107 -48.85 -15.79 1.61
N SER A 108 -47.97 -16.79 1.80
CA SER A 108 -46.94 -17.16 0.84
C SER A 108 -47.25 -18.50 0.17
N SER A 109 -47.09 -18.54 -1.15
CA SER A 109 -47.11 -19.79 -1.92
C SER A 109 -45.80 -20.58 -1.84
N GLN A 110 -44.81 -20.09 -1.07
CA GLN A 110 -43.51 -20.72 -0.88
C GLN A 110 -43.56 -21.76 0.21
N THR A 111 -42.81 -22.85 0.05
CA THR A 111 -42.63 -23.86 1.10
C THR A 111 -41.51 -23.47 2.05
N VAL A 112 -41.48 -24.03 3.25
CA VAL A 112 -40.37 -23.83 4.22
C VAL A 112 -39.01 -24.11 3.59
N SER A 113 -38.88 -25.22 2.83
CA SER A 113 -37.64 -25.52 2.11
C SER A 113 -37.29 -24.48 1.04
N GLY A 114 -38.32 -23.91 0.39
CA GLY A 114 -38.15 -22.89 -0.64
C GLY A 114 -37.64 -21.58 -0.07
N GLU A 115 -38.16 -21.17 1.09
CA GLU A 115 -37.73 -19.95 1.80
C GLU A 115 -36.27 -20.06 2.25
N ILE A 116 -35.86 -21.21 2.81
CA ILE A 116 -34.47 -21.47 3.18
C ILE A 116 -33.54 -21.39 1.96
N ILE A 117 -33.95 -21.94 0.82
CA ILE A 117 -33.16 -21.86 -0.42
C ILE A 117 -33.04 -20.41 -0.90
N GLU A 118 -34.12 -19.63 -0.86
CA GLU A 118 -34.11 -18.23 -1.28
C GLU A 118 -33.21 -17.37 -0.38
N LEU A 119 -33.37 -17.46 0.94
CA LEU A 119 -32.51 -16.76 1.90
C LEU A 119 -31.03 -17.18 1.75
N SER A 120 -30.77 -18.48 1.50
CA SER A 120 -29.40 -18.96 1.22
C SER A 120 -28.83 -18.31 -0.05
N GLN A 121 -29.62 -18.20 -1.11
CA GLN A 121 -29.22 -17.53 -2.35
C GLN A 121 -28.98 -16.04 -2.16
N GLU A 122 -29.78 -15.36 -1.34
CA GLU A 122 -29.57 -13.94 -1.02
C GLU A 122 -28.24 -13.73 -0.27
N VAL A 123 -27.96 -14.55 0.75
CA VAL A 123 -26.67 -14.54 1.47
C VAL A 123 -25.51 -14.77 0.50
N LEU A 124 -25.61 -15.78 -0.37
CA LEU A 124 -24.59 -16.08 -1.38
C LEU A 124 -24.37 -14.90 -2.35
N ALA A 125 -25.44 -14.26 -2.81
CA ALA A 125 -25.37 -13.11 -3.72
C ALA A 125 -24.71 -11.90 -3.05
N LEU A 126 -25.05 -11.60 -1.79
CA LEU A 126 -24.47 -10.49 -1.03
C LEU A 126 -22.97 -10.71 -0.76
N VAL A 127 -22.59 -11.91 -0.30
CA VAL A 127 -21.19 -12.28 -0.08
C VAL A 127 -20.41 -12.26 -1.41
N GLY A 128 -20.97 -12.84 -2.47
CA GLY A 128 -20.36 -12.85 -3.80
C GLY A 128 -20.14 -11.44 -4.35
N GLY A 129 -21.10 -10.53 -4.14
CA GLY A 129 -20.96 -9.11 -4.46
C GLY A 129 -19.82 -8.43 -3.70
N ALA A 130 -19.70 -8.69 -2.39
CA ALA A 130 -18.60 -8.17 -1.58
C ALA A 130 -17.23 -8.71 -2.02
N GLN A 131 -17.16 -10.00 -2.39
CA GLN A 131 -15.93 -10.59 -2.96
C GLN A 131 -15.56 -9.96 -4.30
N ALA A 132 -16.53 -9.72 -5.18
CA ALA A 132 -16.32 -9.03 -6.44
C ALA A 132 -15.81 -7.60 -6.22
N ALA A 133 -16.40 -6.87 -5.27
CA ALA A 133 -15.95 -5.53 -4.88
C ALA A 133 -14.51 -5.54 -4.36
N LYS A 134 -14.14 -6.51 -3.49
CA LYS A 134 -12.76 -6.68 -3.02
C LYS A 134 -11.78 -6.88 -4.18
N LYS A 135 -12.07 -7.80 -5.10
CA LYS A 135 -11.23 -8.06 -6.28
C LYS A 135 -11.07 -6.81 -7.14
N LEU A 136 -12.16 -6.09 -7.37
CA LEU A 136 -12.17 -4.87 -8.17
C LEU A 136 -11.35 -3.76 -7.51
N ILE A 137 -11.58 -3.48 -6.23
CA ILE A 137 -10.82 -2.50 -5.44
C ILE A 137 -9.32 -2.81 -5.47
N LEU A 138 -8.95 -4.07 -5.21
CA LEU A 138 -7.55 -4.48 -5.18
C LEU A 138 -6.88 -4.39 -6.56
N SER A 139 -7.62 -4.63 -7.64
CA SER A 139 -7.10 -4.55 -9.01
C SER A 139 -6.96 -3.11 -9.49
N VAL A 140 -8.00 -2.29 -9.33
CA VAL A 140 -8.04 -0.91 -9.86
C VAL A 140 -7.17 0.04 -9.04
N LEU A 141 -7.12 -0.16 -7.72
CA LEU A 141 -6.39 0.72 -6.80
C LEU A 141 -5.04 0.16 -6.35
N GLU A 142 -4.49 -0.85 -7.04
CA GLU A 142 -3.15 -1.38 -6.76
C GLU A 142 -2.07 -0.28 -6.74
N PRO A 143 -1.97 0.62 -7.75
CA PRO A 143 -0.92 1.63 -7.78
C PRO A 143 -1.05 2.61 -6.62
N VAL A 144 -2.30 2.97 -6.30
CA VAL A 144 -2.65 3.85 -5.18
C VAL A 144 -2.21 3.25 -3.85
N ARG A 145 -2.47 1.96 -3.62
CA ARG A 145 -2.05 1.26 -2.40
C ARG A 145 -0.53 1.23 -2.26
N SER A 146 0.18 1.00 -3.37
CA SER A 146 1.64 1.08 -3.42
C SER A 146 2.13 2.44 -2.95
N HIS A 147 1.46 3.53 -3.35
CA HIS A 147 1.80 4.87 -2.90
C HIS A 147 1.58 5.09 -1.39
N PHE A 148 0.43 4.67 -0.85
CA PHE A 148 0.17 4.82 0.59
C PHE A 148 1.19 4.06 1.45
N ALA A 149 1.67 2.89 1.02
CA ALA A 149 2.72 2.17 1.74
C ALA A 149 4.03 2.97 1.84
N VAL A 150 4.41 3.70 0.78
CA VAL A 150 5.58 4.60 0.80
C VAL A 150 5.32 5.81 1.70
N LEU A 151 4.14 6.42 1.59
CA LEU A 151 3.75 7.57 2.41
C LEU A 151 3.77 7.23 3.91
N ASP A 152 3.30 6.04 4.28
CA ASP A 152 3.29 5.55 5.66
C ASP A 152 4.71 5.26 6.16
N LYS A 153 5.57 4.65 5.32
CA LYS A 153 7.00 4.42 5.62
C LYS A 153 7.72 5.72 6.00
N PHE A 154 7.38 6.83 5.36
CA PHE A 154 8.02 8.14 5.57
C PHE A 154 7.17 9.11 6.40
N ALA A 155 6.25 8.59 7.23
CA ALA A 155 5.43 9.37 8.16
C ALA A 155 4.75 10.59 7.51
N ALA A 156 4.30 10.47 6.26
CA ALA A 156 3.74 11.60 5.51
C ALA A 156 2.48 12.18 6.17
N GLN A 157 1.75 11.37 6.95
CA GLN A 157 0.61 11.84 7.74
C GLN A 157 1.02 12.87 8.81
N GLU A 158 2.19 12.71 9.41
CA GLU A 158 2.70 13.63 10.45
C GLU A 158 3.24 14.91 9.83
N HIS A 159 4.07 14.78 8.79
CA HIS A 159 4.76 15.92 8.19
C HIS A 159 3.91 16.68 7.15
N PHE A 160 2.91 16.04 6.54
CA PHE A 160 2.05 16.64 5.51
C PHE A 160 0.55 16.33 5.74
N PRO A 161 0.00 16.61 6.93
CA PRO A 161 -1.32 16.12 7.36
C PRO A 161 -2.46 16.55 6.43
N ALA A 162 -2.44 17.80 5.96
CA ALA A 162 -3.50 18.32 5.09
C ALA A 162 -3.53 17.61 3.72
N ARG A 163 -2.35 17.41 3.10
CA ARG A 163 -2.23 16.73 1.80
C ARG A 163 -2.55 15.24 1.93
N TYR A 164 -2.00 14.59 2.95
CA TYR A 164 -2.25 13.17 3.22
C TYR A 164 -3.75 12.91 3.44
N ARG A 165 -4.40 13.71 4.29
CA ARG A 165 -5.85 13.59 4.57
C ARG A 165 -6.68 13.74 3.30
N LYS A 166 -6.39 14.74 2.46
CA LYS A 166 -7.11 14.95 1.18
C LYS A 166 -7.03 13.70 0.29
N LEU A 167 -5.84 13.12 0.14
CA LEU A 167 -5.63 11.94 -0.69
C LEU A 167 -6.24 10.69 -0.07
N SER A 168 -6.18 10.53 1.25
CA SER A 168 -6.82 9.41 1.97
C SER A 168 -8.34 9.42 1.80
N GLU A 169 -8.97 10.60 1.92
CA GLU A 169 -10.42 10.73 1.68
C GLU A 169 -10.80 10.47 0.22
N ALA A 170 -10.00 10.94 -0.74
CA ALA A 170 -10.20 10.61 -2.16
C ALA A 170 -10.07 9.09 -2.41
N HIS A 171 -9.09 8.43 -1.80
CA HIS A 171 -8.95 6.97 -1.88
C HIS A 171 -10.18 6.25 -1.32
N LYS A 172 -10.71 6.68 -0.15
CA LYS A 172 -11.96 6.14 0.40
C LYS A 172 -13.14 6.34 -0.55
N LYS A 173 -13.26 7.52 -1.16
CA LYS A 173 -14.30 7.83 -2.16
C LYS A 173 -14.21 6.88 -3.36
N TYR A 174 -13.01 6.63 -3.90
CA TYR A 174 -12.86 5.71 -5.03
C TYR A 174 -13.23 4.28 -4.65
N ARG A 175 -12.89 3.82 -3.45
CA ARG A 175 -13.34 2.51 -2.96
C ARG A 175 -14.87 2.40 -2.94
N ALA A 176 -15.56 3.43 -2.43
CA ALA A 176 -17.02 3.46 -2.43
C ALA A 176 -17.61 3.49 -3.85
N MET A 177 -17.02 4.29 -4.76
CA MET A 177 -17.45 4.34 -6.16
C MET A 177 -17.29 2.99 -6.87
N LEU A 178 -16.23 2.22 -6.57
CA LEU A 178 -16.05 0.87 -7.12
C LEU A 178 -17.09 -0.11 -6.59
N VAL A 179 -17.49 -0.01 -5.32
CA VAL A 179 -18.62 -0.79 -4.77
C VAL A 179 -19.92 -0.47 -5.51
N ASP A 180 -20.13 0.80 -5.85
CA ASP A 180 -21.30 1.31 -6.57
C ASP A 180 -21.27 1.06 -8.09
N GLY A 181 -20.25 0.36 -8.62
CA GLY A 181 -20.13 0.03 -10.05
C GLY A 181 -19.63 1.19 -10.93
N LYS A 182 -19.11 2.26 -10.35
CA LYS A 182 -18.60 3.45 -11.06
C LYS A 182 -17.12 3.32 -11.43
N GLN A 183 -16.74 2.17 -11.98
CA GLN A 183 -15.36 1.90 -12.37
C GLN A 183 -14.83 2.88 -13.44
N PRO A 184 -15.58 3.18 -14.53
CA PRO A 184 -15.09 4.10 -15.56
C PRO A 184 -14.76 5.49 -15.03
N GLU A 185 -15.56 6.01 -14.09
CA GLU A 185 -15.32 7.30 -13.46
C GLU A 185 -14.07 7.30 -12.58
N VAL A 186 -13.84 6.21 -11.83
CA VAL A 186 -12.62 6.06 -11.03
C VAL A 186 -11.40 6.02 -11.93
N GLU A 187 -11.41 5.18 -12.97
CA GLU A 187 -10.28 5.03 -13.90
C GLU A 187 -9.92 6.34 -14.61
N ALA A 188 -10.92 7.17 -14.94
CA ALA A 188 -10.69 8.49 -15.54
C ALA A 188 -9.95 9.46 -14.59
N GLU A 189 -10.14 9.35 -13.28
CA GLU A 189 -9.49 10.21 -12.28
C GLU A 189 -8.14 9.65 -11.78
N LEU A 190 -7.82 8.38 -12.03
CA LEU A 190 -6.62 7.72 -11.48
C LEU A 190 -5.31 8.35 -11.93
N ALA A 191 -5.22 8.83 -13.18
CA ALA A 191 -3.98 9.41 -13.69
C ALA A 191 -3.58 10.67 -12.90
N ASP A 192 -4.50 11.60 -12.72
CA ASP A 192 -4.27 12.82 -11.93
C ASP A 192 -4.05 12.50 -10.45
N PHE A 193 -4.80 11.53 -9.92
CA PHE A 193 -4.64 11.11 -8.54
C PHE A 193 -3.25 10.52 -8.25
N ASN A 194 -2.71 9.70 -9.16
CA ASN A 194 -1.36 9.15 -9.06
C ASN A 194 -0.28 10.25 -9.14
N VAL A 195 -0.50 11.31 -9.93
CA VAL A 195 0.39 12.48 -9.94
C VAL A 195 0.40 13.18 -8.58
N GLN A 196 -0.77 13.37 -7.97
CA GLN A 196 -0.85 13.98 -6.64
C GLN A 196 -0.20 13.12 -5.54
N LEU A 197 -0.36 11.79 -5.61
CA LEU A 197 0.30 10.83 -4.72
C LEU A 197 1.81 10.85 -4.89
N THR A 198 2.31 10.75 -6.13
CA THR A 198 3.74 10.82 -6.45
C THR A 198 4.37 12.12 -5.95
N ALA A 199 3.69 13.25 -6.14
CA ALA A 199 4.17 14.53 -5.63
C ALA A 199 4.26 14.58 -4.10
N LEU A 200 3.38 13.86 -3.39
CA LEU A 200 3.47 13.75 -1.92
C LEU A 200 4.57 12.80 -1.49
N GLU A 201 4.75 11.67 -2.17
CA GLU A 201 5.86 10.75 -1.91
C GLU A 201 7.20 11.44 -2.07
N VAL A 202 7.42 12.15 -3.17
CA VAL A 202 8.64 12.91 -3.42
C VAL A 202 8.91 13.89 -2.28
N SER A 203 7.87 14.59 -1.81
CA SER A 203 7.99 15.52 -0.68
C SER A 203 8.39 14.81 0.62
N ALA A 204 7.78 13.65 0.90
CA ALA A 204 8.04 12.88 2.10
C ALA A 204 9.45 12.26 2.10
N VAL A 205 9.88 11.68 0.99
CA VAL A 205 11.22 11.10 0.83
C VAL A 205 12.30 12.19 0.86
N GLU A 206 12.10 13.32 0.17
CA GLU A 206 13.02 14.47 0.22
C GLU A 206 13.17 14.99 1.64
N LEU A 207 12.06 15.18 2.37
CA LEU A 207 12.10 15.64 3.76
C LEU A 207 12.84 14.66 4.67
N TYR A 208 12.53 13.37 4.57
CA TYR A 208 13.13 12.33 5.42
C TYR A 208 14.65 12.26 5.22
N TYR A 209 15.11 12.20 3.98
CA TYR A 209 16.53 11.99 3.69
C TYR A 209 17.36 13.28 3.71
N LEU A 210 16.83 14.40 3.22
CA LEU A 210 17.58 15.64 3.03
C LEU A 210 17.14 16.78 3.95
N GLY A 211 16.04 16.67 4.70
CA GLY A 211 15.50 17.76 5.50
C GLY A 211 16.53 18.40 6.42
N GLU A 212 17.28 17.58 7.16
CA GLU A 212 18.33 18.04 8.07
C GLU A 212 19.53 18.62 7.32
N ILE A 213 20.00 17.96 6.26
CA ILE A 213 21.13 18.45 5.44
C ILE A 213 20.83 19.83 4.84
N LEU A 214 19.63 20.01 4.28
CA LEU A 214 19.19 21.29 3.70
C LEU A 214 18.96 22.37 4.76
N SER A 215 18.62 21.99 5.99
CA SER A 215 18.56 22.91 7.13
C SER A 215 19.96 23.41 7.50
N GLN A 216 20.91 22.49 7.68
CA GLN A 216 22.29 22.82 8.03
C GLN A 216 23.00 23.61 6.92
N LEU A 217 22.79 23.28 5.64
CA LEU A 217 23.32 24.07 4.52
C LEU A 217 22.80 25.51 4.53
N ARG A 218 21.51 25.72 4.80
CA ARG A 218 20.97 27.08 4.94
C ARG A 218 21.66 27.86 6.06
N ALA A 219 21.93 27.21 7.19
CA ALA A 219 22.68 27.81 8.28
C ALA A 219 24.13 28.14 7.88
N ILE A 220 24.83 27.24 7.18
CA ILE A 220 26.19 27.47 6.67
C ILE A 220 26.22 28.65 5.71
N SER A 221 25.33 28.69 4.72
CA SER A 221 25.23 29.76 3.71
C SER A 221 24.98 31.14 4.33
N ALA A 222 24.27 31.20 5.46
CA ALA A 222 24.02 32.43 6.20
C ALA A 222 25.15 32.82 7.18
N SER A 223 26.13 31.94 7.40
CA SER A 223 27.18 32.11 8.41
C SER A 223 28.50 32.65 7.83
N THR A 224 29.45 32.96 8.71
CA THR A 224 30.84 33.30 8.33
C THR A 224 31.54 32.15 7.59
N LYS A 225 31.09 30.89 7.76
CA LYS A 225 31.69 29.72 7.11
C LYS A 225 31.67 29.87 5.59
N ALA A 226 30.54 30.25 5.01
CA ALA A 226 30.41 30.46 3.56
C ALA A 226 31.19 31.67 3.03
N LYS A 227 31.58 32.62 3.89
CA LYS A 227 32.45 33.75 3.50
C LYS A 227 33.93 33.35 3.48
N ILE A 228 34.32 32.46 4.38
CA ILE A 228 35.71 31.98 4.51
C ILE A 228 35.99 30.81 3.57
N LEU A 229 35.02 29.93 3.35
CA LEU A 229 35.11 28.73 2.52
C LEU A 229 34.03 28.74 1.42
N PRO A 230 33.99 29.76 0.54
CA PRO A 230 32.92 29.91 -0.45
C PRO A 230 32.86 28.75 -1.45
N SER A 231 34.00 28.21 -1.91
CA SER A 231 34.02 27.09 -2.86
C SER A 231 33.55 25.79 -2.20
N VAL A 232 33.97 25.52 -0.96
CA VAL A 232 33.56 24.29 -0.24
C VAL A 232 32.06 24.33 0.09
N ALA A 233 31.55 25.49 0.51
CA ALA A 233 30.12 25.66 0.76
C ALA A 233 29.29 25.49 -0.53
N LEU A 234 29.81 25.95 -1.68
CA LEU A 234 29.20 25.74 -2.99
C LEU A 234 29.19 24.26 -3.39
N ASP A 235 30.30 23.53 -3.18
CA ASP A 235 30.39 22.09 -3.45
C ASP A 235 29.36 21.29 -2.64
N ALA A 236 29.22 21.61 -1.34
CA ALA A 236 28.23 20.96 -0.47
C ALA A 236 26.79 21.25 -0.92
N SER A 237 26.53 22.48 -1.39
CA SER A 237 25.23 22.87 -1.96
C SER A 237 24.94 22.12 -3.25
N ASN A 238 25.90 22.05 -4.18
CA ASN A 238 25.75 21.34 -5.46
C ASN A 238 25.52 19.85 -5.27
N THR A 239 26.26 19.23 -4.35
CA THR A 239 26.11 17.79 -4.03
C THR A 239 24.73 17.50 -3.45
N SER A 240 24.23 18.37 -2.58
CA SER A 240 22.90 18.21 -1.97
C SER A 240 21.78 18.47 -2.98
N GLU A 241 21.93 19.43 -3.90
CA GLU A 241 20.97 19.65 -4.98
C GLU A 241 20.97 18.46 -5.96
N TYR A 242 22.13 17.87 -6.26
CA TYR A 242 22.20 16.64 -7.05
C TYR A 242 21.45 15.49 -6.37
N ALA A 243 21.65 15.27 -5.07
CA ALA A 243 20.92 14.25 -4.31
C ALA A 243 19.40 14.51 -4.35
N LYS A 244 18.98 15.76 -4.21
CA LYS A 244 17.57 16.17 -4.26
C LYS A 244 16.94 15.92 -5.63
N VAL A 245 17.62 16.31 -6.72
CA VAL A 245 17.18 16.01 -8.09
C VAL A 245 17.08 14.50 -8.31
N TYR A 246 18.05 13.74 -7.79
CA TYR A 246 18.02 12.28 -7.87
C TYR A 246 16.80 11.68 -7.16
N ILE A 247 16.51 12.09 -5.92
CA ILE A 247 15.32 11.66 -5.16
C ILE A 247 14.03 11.95 -5.93
N ARG A 248 13.91 13.15 -6.49
CA ARG A 248 12.71 13.57 -7.24
C ARG A 248 12.43 12.69 -8.45
N ASN A 249 13.48 12.19 -9.09
CA ASN A 249 13.36 11.35 -10.28
C ASN A 249 13.31 9.85 -9.95
N ASN A 250 13.80 9.44 -8.78
CA ASN A 250 13.97 8.03 -8.40
C ASN A 250 13.47 7.75 -6.98
N VAL A 251 12.26 8.22 -6.64
CA VAL A 251 11.71 8.26 -5.27
C VAL A 251 11.69 6.92 -4.52
N ARG A 252 11.78 5.80 -5.25
CA ARG A 252 11.77 4.43 -4.70
C ARG A 252 13.12 3.71 -4.81
N ASP A 253 14.16 4.34 -5.36
CA ASP A 253 15.52 3.78 -5.42
C ASP A 253 16.28 4.09 -4.12
N TYR A 254 15.87 3.45 -3.03
CA TYR A 254 16.33 3.79 -1.68
C TYR A 254 17.85 3.61 -1.50
N GLU A 255 18.43 2.58 -2.10
CA GLU A 255 19.87 2.31 -2.00
C GLU A 255 20.69 3.47 -2.60
N GLN A 256 20.33 3.89 -3.80
CA GLN A 256 21.05 4.98 -4.46
C GLN A 256 20.74 6.33 -3.83
N ILE A 257 19.51 6.54 -3.35
CA ILE A 257 19.17 7.74 -2.56
C ILE A 257 20.07 7.83 -1.34
N GLU A 258 20.21 6.74 -0.57
CA GLU A 258 21.05 6.69 0.63
C GLU A 258 22.51 7.02 0.30
N GLU A 259 23.04 6.51 -0.79
CA GLU A 259 24.39 6.83 -1.23
C GLU A 259 24.55 8.31 -1.60
N LYS A 260 23.60 8.90 -2.35
CA LYS A 260 23.66 10.33 -2.69
C LYS A 260 23.53 11.23 -1.45
N VAL A 261 22.67 10.84 -0.52
CA VAL A 261 22.46 11.55 0.75
C VAL A 261 23.69 11.44 1.63
N ARG A 262 24.35 10.28 1.67
CA ARG A 262 25.63 10.08 2.35
C ARG A 262 26.69 11.02 1.79
N LEU A 263 26.84 11.10 0.47
CA LEU A 263 27.79 12.03 -0.17
C LEU A 263 27.49 13.49 0.18
N ALA A 264 26.22 13.90 0.15
CA ALA A 264 25.79 15.24 0.57
C ALA A 264 26.15 15.53 2.04
N LYS A 265 25.91 14.56 2.94
CA LYS A 265 26.29 14.64 4.35
C LYS A 265 27.80 14.75 4.55
N LEU A 266 28.60 14.03 3.79
CA LEU A 266 30.06 14.11 3.88
C LEU A 266 30.57 15.49 3.45
N GLN A 267 30.02 16.08 2.38
CA GLN A 267 30.40 17.44 1.98
C GLN A 267 29.99 18.49 3.01
N LEU A 268 28.85 18.31 3.65
CA LEU A 268 28.42 19.15 4.77
C LEU A 268 29.41 19.10 5.95
N LEU A 269 29.84 17.89 6.33
CA LEU A 269 30.83 17.68 7.39
C LEU A 269 32.22 18.24 7.02
N ARG A 270 32.61 18.15 5.74
CA ARG A 270 33.85 18.74 5.22
C ARG A 270 33.88 20.26 5.41
N VAL A 271 32.76 20.96 5.19
CA VAL A 271 32.68 22.41 5.46
C VAL A 271 32.96 22.71 6.94
N GLU A 272 32.39 21.91 7.85
CA GLU A 272 32.62 22.09 9.28
C GLU A 272 34.08 21.81 9.64
N SER A 273 34.63 20.69 9.18
CA SER A 273 36.02 20.30 9.43
C SER A 273 37.00 21.39 8.99
N LEU A 274 36.89 21.86 7.73
CA LEU A 274 37.77 22.91 7.21
C LEU A 274 37.58 24.24 7.94
N TYR A 275 36.38 24.55 8.40
CA TYR A 275 36.17 25.74 9.21
C TYR A 275 36.85 25.63 10.59
N GLN A 276 36.82 24.45 11.22
CA GLN A 276 37.57 24.23 12.46
C GLN A 276 39.09 24.31 12.24
N GLU A 277 39.60 23.79 11.12
CA GLU A 277 41.02 23.95 10.73
C GLU A 277 41.39 25.42 10.48
N HIS A 278 40.48 26.22 9.90
CA HIS A 278 40.66 27.66 9.79
C HIS A 278 40.84 28.31 11.17
N ILE A 279 39.96 27.99 12.13
CA ILE A 279 40.01 28.56 13.47
C ILE A 279 41.28 28.16 14.21
N SER A 280 41.68 26.89 14.13
CA SER A 280 42.87 26.38 14.83
C SER A 280 44.19 26.91 14.26
N ARG A 281 44.21 27.31 12.98
CA ARG A 281 45.41 27.78 12.26
C ARG A 281 45.35 29.26 11.89
N LYS A 282 44.45 30.02 12.52
CA LYS A 282 44.15 31.41 12.14
C LYS A 282 45.39 32.31 12.05
N GLU A 283 46.37 32.12 12.94
CA GLU A 283 47.62 32.89 12.97
C GLU A 283 48.62 32.48 11.87
N ALA A 284 48.54 31.24 11.38
CA ALA A 284 49.43 30.71 10.34
C ALA A 284 48.89 30.92 8.92
N LEU A 285 47.59 31.17 8.79
CA LEU A 285 46.90 31.34 7.50
C LEU A 285 46.93 32.80 7.06
N LYS A 286 47.18 33.03 5.77
CA LYS A 286 47.10 34.36 5.16
C LYS A 286 45.64 34.73 4.96
N SER A 287 45.22 35.87 5.50
CA SER A 287 43.81 36.29 5.52
C SER A 287 43.12 36.34 4.15
N ASN A 288 43.87 36.59 3.07
CA ASN A 288 43.34 36.64 1.70
C ASN A 288 43.43 35.32 0.92
N GLN A 289 44.03 34.26 1.48
CA GLN A 289 44.23 32.97 0.83
C GLN A 289 43.83 31.78 1.71
N VAL A 290 43.05 32.03 2.77
CA VAL A 290 42.64 31.01 3.75
C VAL A 290 42.11 29.74 3.09
N GLU A 291 41.10 29.86 2.22
CA GLU A 291 40.49 28.69 1.58
C GLU A 291 41.50 27.95 0.69
N ALA A 292 42.25 28.66 -0.15
CA ALA A 292 43.23 28.05 -1.03
C ALA A 292 44.31 27.27 -0.26
N GLN A 293 44.83 27.83 0.84
CA GLN A 293 45.82 27.17 1.69
C GLN A 293 45.26 25.93 2.39
N LEU A 294 44.00 25.99 2.85
CA LEU A 294 43.34 24.83 3.47
C LEU A 294 43.05 23.72 2.47
N LEU A 295 42.60 24.08 1.26
CA LEU A 295 42.36 23.12 0.18
C LEU A 295 43.65 22.44 -0.31
N GLU A 296 44.77 23.16 -0.34
CA GLU A 296 46.07 22.57 -0.65
C GLU A 296 46.46 21.50 0.37
N LEU A 297 46.33 21.81 1.67
CA LEU A 297 46.60 20.84 2.75
C LEU A 297 45.66 19.63 2.68
N GLU A 298 44.37 19.87 2.47
CA GLU A 298 43.37 18.82 2.32
C GLU A 298 43.69 17.91 1.12
N SER A 299 44.14 18.48 -0.01
CA SER A 299 44.49 17.69 -1.20
C SER A 299 45.67 16.75 -0.96
N HIS A 300 46.67 17.20 -0.19
CA HIS A 300 47.79 16.34 0.20
C HIS A 300 47.35 15.21 1.13
N LEU A 301 46.43 15.49 2.07
CA LEU A 301 45.88 14.47 2.96
C LEU A 301 45.04 13.45 2.20
N LEU A 302 44.17 13.90 1.29
CA LEU A 302 43.39 13.00 0.43
C LEU A 302 44.30 12.07 -0.38
N ALA A 303 45.38 12.60 -0.98
CA ALA A 303 46.33 11.77 -1.72
C ALA A 303 46.99 10.70 -0.84
N LEU A 304 47.25 11.01 0.45
CA LEU A 304 47.76 10.03 1.40
C LEU A 304 46.71 8.97 1.75
N THR A 305 45.48 9.36 2.06
CA THR A 305 44.40 8.43 2.44
C THR A 305 44.03 7.50 1.28
N GLU A 306 44.00 8.01 0.05
CA GLU A 306 43.81 7.21 -1.16
C GLU A 306 44.96 6.21 -1.37
N LYS A 307 46.21 6.66 -1.21
CA LYS A 307 47.40 5.81 -1.40
C LYS A 307 47.45 4.63 -0.42
N VAL A 308 46.94 4.79 0.80
CA VAL A 308 46.87 3.71 1.80
C VAL A 308 45.55 2.94 1.78
N GLY A 309 44.66 3.22 0.82
CA GLY A 309 43.39 2.52 0.63
C GLY A 309 42.30 2.84 1.64
N LEU A 310 42.37 4.01 2.31
CA LEU A 310 41.34 4.50 3.23
C LEU A 310 40.23 5.28 2.52
N GLY A 311 40.48 5.75 1.29
CA GLY A 311 39.50 6.51 0.49
C GLY A 311 39.36 7.97 0.95
N ASP A 312 38.17 8.55 0.72
CA ASP A 312 37.87 9.96 1.03
C ASP A 312 37.49 10.16 2.50
N LEU A 313 38.42 10.74 3.27
CA LEU A 313 38.26 11.08 4.68
C LEU A 313 38.14 12.59 4.95
N ARG A 314 37.87 13.41 3.92
CA ARG A 314 37.86 14.88 4.04
C ARG A 314 36.79 15.45 4.97
N HIS A 315 35.83 14.63 5.37
CA HIS A 315 34.84 14.96 6.38
C HIS A 315 35.40 14.99 7.81
N LEU A 316 36.60 14.45 8.03
CA LEU A 316 37.32 14.43 9.31
C LEU A 316 38.32 15.60 9.42
N SER A 317 38.77 15.91 10.63
CA SER A 317 39.84 16.90 10.85
C SER A 317 41.18 16.42 10.26
N PHE A 318 42.12 17.34 10.04
CA PHE A 318 43.44 16.98 9.50
C PHE A 318 44.21 16.05 10.45
N ALA A 319 44.04 16.22 11.76
CA ALA A 319 44.66 15.35 12.77
C ALA A 319 44.10 13.92 12.70
N GLU A 320 42.79 13.76 12.57
CA GLU A 320 42.14 12.45 12.46
C GLU A 320 42.51 11.74 11.16
N GLN A 321 42.55 12.46 10.03
CA GLN A 321 43.00 11.89 8.75
C GLN A 321 44.43 11.36 8.85
N LEU A 322 45.35 12.15 9.44
CA LEU A 322 46.74 11.73 9.65
C LEU A 322 46.86 10.55 10.63
N ALA A 323 46.06 10.52 11.70
CA ALA A 323 46.03 9.41 12.63
C ALA A 323 45.59 8.11 11.93
N ALA A 324 44.52 8.17 11.13
CA ALA A 324 44.04 7.01 10.37
C ALA A 324 45.09 6.50 9.36
N VAL A 325 45.80 7.40 8.69
CA VAL A 325 46.93 7.02 7.81
C VAL A 325 48.04 6.32 8.61
N LYS A 326 48.40 6.84 9.78
CA LYS A 326 49.45 6.25 10.63
C LYS A 326 49.08 4.86 11.16
N GLU A 327 47.82 4.63 11.51
CA GLU A 327 47.34 3.33 11.99
C GLU A 327 47.31 2.26 10.88
N LYS A 328 47.25 2.69 9.62
CA LYS A 328 47.20 1.80 8.45
C LYS A 328 48.58 1.39 7.93
N LEU A 329 49.61 2.20 8.20
CA LEU A 329 51.01 1.97 7.81
C LEU A 329 51.68 0.95 8.73
#